data_AF-A0A2V6KGX8-F1
#
_entry.id   AF-A0A2V6KGX8-F1
#
_cell.length_a   1.000
_cell.length_b   1.000
_cell.length_c   1.000
_cell.angle_alpha   90.00
_cell.angle_beta   90.00
_cell.angle_gamma   90.00
#
_symmetry.space_group_name_H-M   'P 1'
#
loop_
_entity.id
_entity.type
_entity.pdbx_description
1 polymer ?
#
loop_
_entity_poly.entity_id
_entity_poly.type
_entity_poly.pdbx_seq_one_letter_code
_entity_poly.pdbx_strand_id
1 'polypeptide(L)'
;MGKAFAVLLFFVSPVLAQERATAYEALRLIGTQMNRDFVNHVISVSGLDGDPQPKTWKILLDDPRARGGVREIEIANNRIVSERAPVRSVAGSSEGATINTTRLNLDSSGAYAVASHTAEKSNTPFATVSYTLRTDEGRDPVWIITLENESARPVGTIYIGANRGNVTRTEGMFAGASMREVETDRDAKRDTEEGGGVISSSKARIKQAFYRAQDEARDMFQRVRRSFDDFINRD
;
A
#
# COMPACT_ATOMS: atom_id res chain seq x y z
N MET A 1 -22.11 48.41 44.71
CA MET A 1 -22.73 47.89 43.46
C MET A 1 -21.60 47.44 42.53
N GLY A 2 -21.25 46.15 42.55
CA GLY A 2 -20.21 45.60 41.68
C GLY A 2 -20.83 44.93 40.46
N LYS A 3 -20.52 45.42 39.26
CA LYS A 3 -20.90 44.76 37.99
C LYS A 3 -19.85 43.69 37.67
N ALA A 4 -20.23 42.43 37.75
CA ALA A 4 -19.40 41.32 37.30
C ALA A 4 -19.42 41.25 35.77
N PHE A 5 -18.24 41.34 35.16
CA PHE A 5 -18.03 41.01 33.74
C PHE A 5 -17.98 39.49 33.60
N ALA A 6 -18.92 38.91 32.84
CA ALA A 6 -18.83 37.53 32.43
C ALA A 6 -17.85 37.42 31.24
N VAL A 7 -16.68 36.86 31.47
CA VAL A 7 -15.74 36.48 30.40
C VAL A 7 -16.18 35.11 29.87
N LEU A 8 -16.68 35.09 28.64
CA LEU A 8 -17.01 33.86 27.92
C LEU A 8 -15.71 33.28 27.33
N LEU A 9 -15.14 32.29 28.00
CA LEU A 9 -14.01 31.51 27.48
C LEU A 9 -14.52 30.54 26.41
N PHE A 10 -14.29 30.87 25.14
CA PHE A 10 -14.42 29.91 24.04
C PHE A 10 -13.30 28.87 24.15
N PHE A 11 -13.65 27.66 24.62
CA PHE A 11 -12.79 26.49 24.45
C PHE A 11 -12.76 26.13 22.97
N VAL A 12 -11.73 26.60 22.26
CA VAL A 12 -11.38 26.05 20.94
C VAL A 12 -10.76 24.68 21.19
N SER A 13 -11.57 23.63 21.15
CA SER A 13 -11.04 22.27 21.14
C SER A 13 -10.22 22.11 19.85
N PRO A 14 -8.91 21.80 19.91
CA PRO A 14 -8.22 21.37 18.72
C PRO A 14 -8.91 20.09 18.26
N VAL A 15 -9.47 20.12 17.05
CA VAL A 15 -9.84 18.88 16.35
C VAL A 15 -8.52 18.16 16.14
N LEU A 16 -8.18 17.24 17.03
CA LEU A 16 -7.12 16.28 16.77
C LEU A 16 -7.60 15.53 15.53
N ALA A 17 -6.93 15.76 14.39
CA ALA A 17 -7.11 14.95 13.22
C ALA A 17 -6.82 13.52 13.65
N GLN A 18 -7.88 12.72 13.81
CA GLN A 18 -7.72 11.32 14.18
C GLN A 18 -6.94 10.68 13.04
N GLU A 19 -5.67 10.34 13.28
CA GLU A 19 -4.88 9.59 12.33
C GLU A 19 -5.68 8.33 11.97
N ARG A 20 -6.01 8.23 10.69
CA ARG A 20 -6.77 7.09 10.16
C ARG A 20 -5.90 5.85 10.33
N ALA A 21 -6.53 4.78 10.77
CA ALA A 21 -5.82 3.55 11.10
C ALA A 21 -5.04 3.02 9.90
N THR A 22 -3.86 2.45 10.15
CA THR A 22 -3.07 1.78 9.13
C THR A 22 -3.57 0.35 8.88
N ALA A 23 -3.10 -0.27 7.81
CA ALA A 23 -3.40 -1.67 7.51
C ALA A 23 -2.93 -2.62 8.62
N TYR A 24 -1.78 -2.36 9.26
CA TYR A 24 -1.30 -3.23 10.34
C TYR A 24 -2.11 -3.05 11.61
N GLU A 25 -2.58 -1.84 11.92
CA GLU A 25 -3.52 -1.63 13.01
C GLU A 25 -4.83 -2.39 12.76
N ALA A 26 -5.34 -2.35 11.53
CA ALA A 26 -6.49 -3.14 11.12
C ALA A 26 -6.25 -4.66 11.28
N LEU A 27 -5.10 -5.18 10.87
CA LEU A 27 -4.73 -6.60 11.07
C LEU A 27 -4.59 -6.96 12.56
N ARG A 28 -4.04 -6.06 13.38
CA ARG A 28 -3.93 -6.26 14.84
C ARG A 28 -5.31 -6.35 15.49
N LEU A 29 -6.31 -5.60 15.00
CA LEU A 29 -7.68 -5.71 15.48
C LEU A 29 -8.30 -7.09 15.20
N ILE A 30 -8.03 -7.69 14.03
CA ILE A 30 -8.46 -9.08 13.75
C ILE A 30 -7.92 -10.05 14.79
N GLY A 31 -6.61 -9.98 15.06
CA GLY A 31 -5.96 -10.88 16.01
C GLY A 31 -6.39 -10.68 17.47
N THR A 32 -6.86 -9.49 17.84
CA THR A 32 -7.28 -9.16 19.21
C THR A 32 -8.77 -9.34 19.47
N GLN A 33 -9.64 -9.04 18.49
CA GLN A 33 -11.10 -9.09 18.66
C GLN A 33 -11.74 -10.41 18.22
N MET A 34 -11.11 -11.17 17.31
CA MET A 34 -11.68 -12.44 16.80
C MET A 34 -10.93 -13.65 17.36
N ASN A 35 -9.80 -13.98 16.74
CA ASN A 35 -8.86 -15.03 17.16
C ASN A 35 -7.52 -14.75 16.45
N ARG A 36 -6.41 -14.92 17.14
CA ARG A 36 -5.05 -14.79 16.58
C ARG A 36 -4.82 -15.67 15.36
N ASP A 37 -5.47 -16.84 15.28
CA ASP A 37 -5.32 -17.74 14.15
C ASP A 37 -5.80 -17.12 12.82
N PHE A 38 -6.82 -16.24 12.85
CA PHE A 38 -7.32 -15.59 11.63
C PHE A 38 -6.26 -14.74 10.92
N VAL A 39 -5.28 -14.23 11.66
CA VAL A 39 -4.17 -13.46 11.07
C VAL A 39 -3.32 -14.32 10.12
N ASN A 40 -3.29 -15.65 10.32
CA ASN A 40 -2.59 -16.58 9.44
C ASN A 40 -3.40 -16.97 8.19
N HIS A 41 -4.67 -16.60 8.15
CA HIS A 41 -5.59 -16.89 7.04
C HIS A 41 -5.86 -15.68 6.15
N VAL A 42 -5.16 -14.56 6.37
CA VAL A 42 -5.37 -13.35 5.57
C VAL A 42 -4.96 -13.59 4.12
N ILE A 43 -5.89 -13.45 3.19
CA ILE A 43 -5.66 -13.55 1.73
C ILE A 43 -5.25 -12.17 1.19
N SER A 44 -5.96 -11.11 1.58
CA SER A 44 -5.67 -9.76 1.14
C SER A 44 -6.15 -8.70 2.13
N VAL A 45 -5.52 -7.54 2.05
CA VAL A 45 -5.92 -6.32 2.75
C VAL A 45 -6.04 -5.20 1.72
N SER A 46 -7.19 -4.54 1.62
CA SER A 46 -7.41 -3.46 0.66
C SER A 46 -8.09 -2.26 1.30
N GLY A 47 -7.84 -1.10 0.72
CA GLY A 47 -8.45 0.16 1.15
C GLY A 47 -8.44 1.14 0.00
N LEU A 48 -9.51 1.91 -0.13
CA LEU A 48 -9.72 2.82 -1.27
C LEU A 48 -9.71 4.27 -0.80
N ASP A 49 -9.48 5.19 -1.73
CA ASP A 49 -9.56 6.64 -1.51
C ASP A 49 -8.70 7.12 -0.33
N GLY A 50 -7.49 6.57 -0.21
CA GLY A 50 -6.52 6.91 0.81
C GLY A 50 -5.86 8.26 0.54
N ASP A 51 -5.78 9.09 1.58
CA ASP A 51 -4.99 10.32 1.61
C ASP A 51 -4.63 10.64 3.08
N PRO A 52 -3.48 10.19 3.59
CA PRO A 52 -2.71 9.06 3.06
C PRO A 52 -3.43 7.73 3.31
N GLN A 53 -4.12 7.56 4.43
CA GLN A 53 -4.78 6.29 4.78
C GLN A 53 -6.26 6.27 4.36
N PRO A 54 -6.81 5.11 3.98
CA PRO A 54 -8.23 4.95 3.66
C PRO A 54 -9.09 5.10 4.91
N LYS A 55 -10.38 5.40 4.72
CA LYS A 55 -11.35 5.44 5.84
C LYS A 55 -11.71 4.05 6.36
N THR A 56 -11.66 3.07 5.47
CA THR A 56 -12.07 1.68 5.72
C THR A 56 -11.05 0.74 5.12
N TRP A 57 -10.64 -0.25 5.92
CA TRP A 57 -9.88 -1.40 5.47
C TRP A 57 -10.80 -2.59 5.27
N LYS A 58 -10.66 -3.27 4.14
CA LYS A 58 -11.30 -4.54 3.83
C LYS A 58 -10.25 -5.64 3.92
N ILE A 59 -10.55 -6.67 4.69
CA ILE A 59 -9.67 -7.82 4.90
C ILE A 59 -10.42 -9.05 4.41
N LEU A 60 -9.80 -9.78 3.49
CA LEU A 60 -10.30 -11.06 3.02
C LEU A 60 -9.52 -12.18 3.72
N LEU A 61 -10.24 -13.10 4.32
CA LEU A 61 -9.70 -14.25 5.04
C LEU A 61 -10.12 -15.54 4.35
N ASP A 62 -9.23 -16.52 4.35
CA ASP A 62 -9.54 -17.92 4.11
C ASP A 62 -10.35 -18.45 5.29
N ASP A 63 -11.56 -18.96 5.01
CA ASP A 63 -12.42 -19.57 6.02
C ASP A 63 -13.15 -20.76 5.40
N PRO A 64 -12.57 -21.98 5.48
CA PRO A 64 -13.18 -23.19 4.94
C PRO A 64 -14.55 -23.51 5.57
N ARG A 65 -14.89 -22.91 6.71
CA ARG A 65 -16.19 -23.09 7.37
C ARG A 65 -17.25 -22.11 6.85
N ALA A 66 -16.84 -21.05 6.15
CA ALA A 66 -17.75 -20.11 5.52
C ALA A 66 -18.33 -20.69 4.22
N ARG A 67 -19.58 -20.31 3.90
CA ARG A 67 -20.31 -20.85 2.73
C ARG A 67 -19.59 -20.69 1.39
N GLY A 68 -18.75 -19.66 1.25
CA GLY A 68 -17.94 -19.43 0.05
C GLY A 68 -16.43 -19.69 0.24
N GLY A 69 -16.02 -20.36 1.31
CA GLY A 69 -14.61 -20.61 1.62
C GLY A 69 -13.82 -19.38 2.06
N VAL A 70 -14.47 -18.21 2.13
CA VAL A 70 -13.83 -16.95 2.52
C VAL A 70 -14.73 -16.13 3.45
N ARG A 71 -14.09 -15.27 4.23
CA ARG A 71 -14.73 -14.28 5.09
C ARG A 71 -14.16 -12.90 4.79
N GLU A 72 -15.04 -11.93 4.60
CA GLU A 72 -14.68 -10.54 4.36
C GLU A 72 -15.02 -9.72 5.61
N ILE A 73 -14.06 -8.93 6.06
CA ILE A 73 -14.19 -8.08 7.25
C ILE A 73 -13.89 -6.65 6.84
N GLU A 74 -14.73 -5.71 7.27
CA GLU A 74 -14.47 -4.29 7.09
C GLU A 74 -14.17 -3.66 8.45
N ILE A 75 -13.10 -2.88 8.50
CA ILE A 75 -12.62 -2.17 9.68
C ILE A 75 -12.63 -0.68 9.39
N ALA A 76 -13.29 0.09 10.23
CA ALA A 76 -13.30 1.55 10.15
C ALA A 76 -13.35 2.12 11.57
N ASN A 77 -12.70 3.26 11.80
CA ASN A 77 -12.62 3.89 13.11
C ASN A 77 -12.15 2.93 14.22
N ASN A 78 -11.12 2.14 13.90
CA ASN A 78 -10.48 1.19 14.82
C ASN A 78 -11.41 0.10 15.41
N ARG A 79 -12.43 -0.32 14.65
CA ARG A 79 -13.36 -1.39 15.01
C ARG A 79 -13.84 -2.16 13.79
N ILE A 80 -14.26 -3.40 13.99
CA ILE A 80 -14.95 -4.18 12.96
C ILE A 80 -16.36 -3.57 12.76
N VAL A 81 -16.65 -3.13 11.55
CA VAL A 81 -17.95 -2.53 11.18
C VAL A 81 -18.81 -3.45 10.32
N SER A 82 -18.21 -4.45 9.69
CA SER A 82 -18.91 -5.43 8.86
C SER A 82 -18.17 -6.75 8.83
N GLU A 83 -18.92 -7.85 8.77
CA GLU A 83 -18.41 -9.21 8.61
C GLU A 83 -19.36 -9.98 7.67
N ARG A 84 -18.81 -10.51 6.58
CA ARG A 84 -19.59 -11.17 5.53
C ARG A 84 -18.91 -12.47 5.10
N ALA A 85 -19.71 -13.44 4.67
CA ALA A 85 -19.24 -14.70 4.06
C ALA A 85 -19.75 -14.77 2.61
N PRO A 86 -19.10 -14.05 1.66
CA PRO A 86 -19.56 -13.99 0.29
C PRO A 86 -19.52 -15.36 -0.38
N VAL A 87 -20.55 -15.69 -1.17
CA VAL A 87 -20.73 -17.02 -1.80
C VAL A 87 -20.15 -17.09 -3.22
N ARG A 88 -19.88 -15.94 -3.84
CA ARG A 88 -19.19 -15.88 -5.14
C ARG A 88 -17.70 -15.93 -4.87
N SER A 89 -17.12 -17.11 -5.08
CA SER A 89 -15.70 -17.37 -4.86
C SER A 89 -14.83 -16.36 -5.62
N VAL A 90 -13.83 -15.81 -4.93
CA VAL A 90 -12.65 -15.26 -5.59
C VAL A 90 -12.05 -16.44 -6.37
N ALA A 91 -12.05 -16.37 -7.70
CA ALA A 91 -11.70 -17.51 -8.54
C ALA A 91 -10.32 -18.11 -8.15
N GLY A 92 -10.29 -19.39 -7.77
CA GLY A 92 -9.08 -20.12 -7.36
C GLY A 92 -9.16 -20.67 -5.93
N SER A 93 -8.27 -21.61 -5.59
CA SER A 93 -8.05 -21.99 -4.19
C SER A 93 -7.37 -20.82 -3.47
N SER A 94 -7.83 -20.47 -2.28
CA SER A 94 -7.16 -19.57 -1.33
C SER A 94 -5.86 -20.18 -0.78
N GLU A 95 -5.68 -21.50 -0.94
CA GLU A 95 -4.51 -22.25 -0.50
C GLU A 95 -3.26 -21.78 -1.26
N GLY A 96 -2.35 -21.13 -0.53
CA GLY A 96 -1.15 -20.50 -1.10
C GLY A 96 -1.31 -19.02 -1.47
N ALA A 97 -2.53 -18.48 -1.42
CA ALA A 97 -2.79 -17.04 -1.59
C ALA A 97 -2.72 -16.26 -0.26
N THR A 98 -2.65 -16.96 0.88
CA THR A 98 -2.52 -16.34 2.20
C THR A 98 -1.22 -15.57 2.34
N ILE A 99 -1.29 -14.38 2.91
CA ILE A 99 -0.16 -13.53 3.26
C ILE A 99 0.59 -14.15 4.42
N ASN A 100 1.88 -14.39 4.24
CA ASN A 100 2.76 -14.71 5.35
C ASN A 100 3.04 -13.43 6.15
N THR A 101 2.28 -13.23 7.22
CA THR A 101 2.36 -12.04 8.09
C THR A 101 3.69 -11.90 8.81
N THR A 102 4.47 -12.97 8.96
CA THR A 102 5.83 -12.90 9.56
C THR A 102 6.87 -12.23 8.64
N ARG A 103 6.56 -12.08 7.35
CA ARG A 103 7.42 -11.41 6.35
C ARG A 103 7.07 -9.95 6.12
N LEU A 104 6.05 -9.45 6.82
CA LEU A 104 5.54 -8.10 6.70
C LEU A 104 6.43 -7.12 7.50
N ASN A 105 7.18 -6.28 6.79
CA ASN A 105 8.07 -5.27 7.37
C ASN A 105 7.72 -3.84 6.91
N LEU A 106 6.68 -3.69 6.11
CA LEU A 106 6.23 -2.43 5.52
C LEU A 106 4.72 -2.27 5.66
N ASP A 107 4.31 -1.35 6.51
CA ASP A 107 2.91 -0.96 6.61
C ASP A 107 2.50 -0.01 5.47
N SER A 108 1.20 0.15 5.30
CA SER A 108 0.51 1.09 4.39
C SER A 108 1.03 2.54 4.46
N SER A 109 1.47 3.03 5.62
CA SER A 109 2.10 4.35 5.77
C SER A 109 3.45 4.45 5.05
N GLY A 110 4.30 3.43 5.20
CA GLY A 110 5.57 3.37 4.48
C GLY A 110 5.36 3.07 2.99
N ALA A 111 4.38 2.24 2.64
CA ALA A 111 4.00 2.00 1.25
C ALA A 111 3.53 3.29 0.57
N TYR A 112 2.76 4.13 1.27
CA TYR A 112 2.37 5.48 0.80
C TYR A 112 3.58 6.36 0.55
N ALA A 113 4.51 6.43 1.50
CA ALA A 113 5.71 7.25 1.38
C ALA A 113 6.55 6.85 0.16
N VAL A 114 6.74 5.54 -0.05
CA VAL A 114 7.43 5.01 -1.25
C VAL A 114 6.67 5.34 -2.52
N ALA A 115 5.35 5.17 -2.53
CA ALA A 115 4.50 5.43 -3.69
C ALA A 115 4.51 6.92 -4.09
N SER A 116 4.32 7.81 -3.11
CA SER A 116 4.30 9.26 -3.29
C SER A 116 5.65 9.75 -3.83
N HIS A 117 6.75 9.30 -3.22
CA HIS A 117 8.10 9.65 -3.69
C HIS A 117 8.36 9.17 -5.12
N THR A 118 7.89 7.97 -5.47
CA THR A 118 8.01 7.43 -6.82
C THR A 118 7.22 8.27 -7.83
N ALA A 119 5.99 8.67 -7.49
CA ALA A 119 5.13 9.51 -8.31
C ALA A 119 5.72 10.91 -8.53
N GLU A 120 6.31 11.51 -7.49
CA GLU A 120 7.00 12.80 -7.60
C GLU A 120 8.17 12.73 -8.58
N LYS A 121 9.01 11.68 -8.47
CA LYS A 121 10.15 11.46 -9.38
C LYS A 121 9.74 11.19 -10.81
N SER A 122 8.55 10.61 -11.01
CA SER A 122 7.97 10.35 -12.31
C SER A 122 7.11 11.51 -12.83
N ASN A 123 7.01 12.60 -12.06
CA ASN A 123 6.17 13.77 -12.36
C ASN A 123 4.70 13.38 -12.64
N THR A 124 4.19 12.39 -11.89
CA THR A 124 2.82 11.90 -11.98
C THR A 124 1.99 12.47 -10.83
N PRO A 125 1.18 13.52 -11.05
CA PRO A 125 0.30 14.04 -10.01
C PRO A 125 -0.84 13.05 -9.72
N PHE A 126 -1.22 12.92 -8.46
CA PHE A 126 -2.35 12.13 -8.00
C PHE A 126 -3.06 12.84 -6.83
N ALA A 127 -4.30 12.43 -6.56
CA ALA A 127 -5.14 12.97 -5.50
C ALA A 127 -5.35 11.97 -4.36
N THR A 128 -5.58 10.70 -4.69
CA THR A 128 -5.80 9.62 -3.73
C THR A 128 -5.05 8.37 -4.13
N VAL A 129 -4.96 7.42 -3.19
CA VAL A 129 -4.38 6.12 -3.43
C VAL A 129 -5.31 4.98 -3.01
N SER A 130 -5.30 3.92 -3.80
CA SER A 130 -5.95 2.66 -3.49
C SER A 130 -4.90 1.60 -3.19
N TYR A 131 -5.08 0.90 -2.08
CA TYR A 131 -4.16 -0.08 -1.51
C TYR A 131 -4.66 -1.50 -1.74
N THR A 132 -3.75 -2.41 -2.08
CA THR A 132 -3.98 -3.85 -1.98
C THR A 132 -2.69 -4.54 -1.54
N LEU A 133 -2.69 -5.17 -0.38
CA LEU A 133 -1.68 -6.13 0.05
C LEU A 133 -2.17 -7.53 -0.32
N ARG A 134 -1.33 -8.29 -1.01
CA ARG A 134 -1.58 -9.70 -1.32
C ARG A 134 -0.28 -10.46 -1.50
N THR A 135 -0.37 -11.78 -1.57
CA THR A 135 0.76 -12.64 -1.95
C THR A 135 0.89 -12.68 -3.48
N ASP A 136 2.09 -12.45 -3.99
CA ASP A 136 2.41 -12.62 -5.42
C ASP A 136 2.80 -14.07 -5.74
N GLU A 137 3.02 -14.41 -7.02
CA GLU A 137 3.37 -15.77 -7.49
C GLU A 137 4.58 -16.37 -6.73
N GLY A 138 5.53 -15.53 -6.31
CA GLY A 138 6.71 -15.91 -5.52
C GLY A 138 6.46 -16.16 -4.03
N ARG A 139 5.20 -16.14 -3.56
CA ARG A 139 4.78 -16.23 -2.16
C ARG A 139 5.28 -15.10 -1.24
N ASP A 140 5.80 -14.03 -1.82
CA ASP A 140 6.16 -12.84 -1.07
C ASP A 140 5.00 -11.84 -1.02
N PRO A 141 4.80 -11.17 0.13
CA PRO A 141 3.76 -10.17 0.25
C PRO A 141 4.15 -8.91 -0.53
N VAL A 142 3.22 -8.41 -1.33
CA VAL A 142 3.40 -7.24 -2.20
C VAL A 142 2.25 -6.26 -1.97
N TRP A 143 2.62 -5.01 -1.74
CA TRP A 143 1.72 -3.86 -1.83
C TRP A 143 1.54 -3.47 -3.29
N ILE A 144 0.30 -3.37 -3.73
CA ILE A 144 -0.12 -2.81 -5.01
C ILE A 144 -0.81 -1.50 -4.67
N ILE A 145 -0.19 -0.39 -5.07
CA ILE A 145 -0.66 0.96 -4.82
C ILE A 145 -1.09 1.56 -6.15
N THR A 146 -2.37 1.81 -6.30
CA THR A 146 -2.92 2.53 -7.46
C THR A 146 -3.08 3.99 -7.11
N LEU A 147 -2.44 4.86 -7.89
CA LEU A 147 -2.55 6.30 -7.79
C LEU A 147 -3.74 6.75 -8.64
N GLU A 148 -4.59 7.61 -8.08
CA GLU A 148 -5.82 8.07 -8.71
C GLU A 148 -5.86 9.60 -8.75
N ASN A 149 -6.38 10.17 -9.84
CA ASN A 149 -6.60 11.62 -9.92
C ASN A 149 -7.92 12.04 -9.25
N GLU A 150 -8.24 13.35 -9.29
CA GLU A 150 -9.46 13.90 -8.69
C GLU A 150 -10.77 13.30 -9.24
N SER A 151 -10.73 12.68 -10.42
CA SER A 151 -11.87 11.98 -11.04
C SER A 151 -11.90 10.48 -10.71
N ALA A 152 -11.13 10.03 -9.72
CA ALA A 152 -10.94 8.61 -9.37
C ALA A 152 -10.47 7.74 -10.55
N ARG A 153 -9.70 8.33 -11.48
CA ARG A 153 -9.12 7.58 -12.61
C ARG A 153 -7.70 7.15 -12.25
N PRO A 154 -7.33 5.87 -12.48
CA PRO A 154 -5.96 5.41 -12.28
C PRO A 154 -5.00 6.17 -13.18
N VAL A 155 -3.96 6.76 -12.59
CA VAL A 155 -2.85 7.42 -13.30
C VAL A 155 -1.54 6.64 -13.16
N GLY A 156 -1.51 5.65 -12.27
CA GLY A 156 -0.35 4.79 -12.10
C GLY A 156 -0.58 3.64 -11.12
N THR A 157 0.18 2.55 -11.26
CA THR A 157 0.19 1.45 -10.29
C THR A 157 1.62 1.07 -9.93
N ILE A 158 1.93 1.05 -8.63
CA ILE A 158 3.25 0.76 -8.06
C ILE A 158 3.15 -0.54 -7.27
N TYR A 159 4.09 -1.45 -7.48
CA TYR A 159 4.20 -2.71 -6.78
C TYR A 159 5.43 -2.66 -5.88
N ILE A 160 5.23 -2.85 -4.58
CA ILE A 160 6.24 -2.66 -3.55
C ILE A 160 6.31 -3.94 -2.72
N GLY A 161 7.49 -4.56 -2.63
CA GLY A 161 7.69 -5.72 -1.76
C GLY A 161 7.47 -5.33 -0.30
N ALA A 162 6.50 -5.95 0.38
CA ALA A 162 6.18 -5.62 1.77
C ALA A 162 7.24 -6.11 2.77
N ASN A 163 8.22 -6.89 2.32
CA ASN A 163 9.33 -7.41 3.12
C ASN A 163 10.56 -6.46 3.16
N ARG A 164 10.81 -5.72 2.08
CA ARG A 164 12.05 -4.94 1.86
C ARG A 164 11.78 -3.51 1.40
N GLY A 165 10.53 -3.17 1.09
CA GLY A 165 10.13 -1.86 0.57
C GLY A 165 10.67 -1.53 -0.82
N ASN A 166 11.17 -2.52 -1.56
CA ASN A 166 11.66 -2.31 -2.91
C ASN A 166 10.48 -2.22 -3.91
N VAL A 167 10.51 -1.19 -4.75
CA VAL A 167 9.60 -1.11 -5.91
C VAL A 167 10.01 -2.17 -6.92
N THR A 168 9.13 -3.12 -7.24
CA THR A 168 9.40 -4.21 -8.20
C THR A 168 8.82 -3.93 -9.58
N ARG A 169 7.82 -3.05 -9.67
CA ARG A 169 7.13 -2.73 -10.91
C ARG A 169 6.39 -1.41 -10.78
N THR A 170 6.36 -0.66 -11.87
CA THR A 170 5.51 0.53 -12.04
C THR A 170 4.82 0.48 -13.40
N GLU A 171 3.56 0.87 -13.44
CA GLU A 171 2.70 0.90 -14.62
C GLU A 171 2.07 2.29 -14.74
N GLY A 172 2.01 2.85 -15.95
CA GLY A 172 1.37 4.15 -16.23
C GLY A 172 2.15 5.43 -15.89
N MET A 173 3.23 5.35 -15.10
CA MET A 173 3.87 6.55 -14.50
C MET A 173 5.10 7.10 -15.23
N PHE A 174 5.61 6.46 -16.28
CA PHE A 174 6.82 6.91 -16.99
C PHE A 174 6.57 7.01 -18.50
N ALA A 175 5.99 8.14 -18.95
CA ALA A 175 5.68 8.41 -20.36
C ALA A 175 4.95 7.25 -21.09
N GLY A 176 4.12 6.49 -20.37
CA GLY A 176 3.38 5.34 -20.89
C GLY A 176 4.15 4.01 -20.96
N ALA A 177 5.44 3.98 -20.65
CA ALA A 177 6.22 2.73 -20.62
C ALA A 177 5.99 1.94 -19.33
N SER A 178 5.83 0.62 -19.44
CA SER A 178 5.78 -0.28 -18.28
C SER A 178 7.19 -0.73 -17.90
N MET A 179 7.50 -0.88 -16.60
CA MET A 179 8.85 -1.28 -16.17
C MET A 179 9.29 -2.67 -16.64
N ARG A 180 8.35 -3.61 -16.88
CA ARG A 180 8.67 -4.91 -17.51
C ARG A 180 9.36 -4.69 -18.87
N GLU A 181 8.90 -3.72 -19.65
CA GLU A 181 9.46 -3.35 -20.95
C GLU A 181 10.85 -2.70 -20.83
N VAL A 182 11.15 -2.07 -19.68
CA VAL A 182 12.46 -1.49 -19.37
C VAL A 182 13.45 -2.54 -18.82
N GLU A 183 12.96 -3.63 -18.21
CA GLU A 183 13.75 -4.72 -17.64
C GLU A 183 14.07 -5.86 -18.61
N THR A 184 13.14 -6.27 -19.50
CA THR A 184 13.33 -7.43 -20.40
C THR A 184 14.51 -7.29 -21.37
N ASP A 185 15.02 -6.08 -21.62
CA ASP A 185 16.20 -5.86 -22.45
C ASP A 185 17.55 -6.12 -21.74
N ARG A 186 17.56 -6.48 -20.45
CA ARG A 186 18.79 -7.05 -19.84
C ARG A 186 19.13 -8.42 -20.40
N ASP A 187 18.12 -9.21 -20.74
CA ASP A 187 18.31 -10.54 -21.34
C ASP A 187 18.55 -10.45 -22.86
N ALA A 188 18.11 -9.36 -23.49
CA ALA A 188 18.40 -9.05 -24.90
C ALA A 188 19.75 -8.34 -25.12
N LYS A 189 20.57 -8.12 -24.07
CA LYS A 189 21.95 -7.62 -24.24
C LYS A 189 22.93 -8.74 -24.64
N ARG A 190 22.48 -9.55 -25.59
CA ARG A 190 23.26 -10.39 -26.48
C ARG A 190 22.39 -10.54 -27.73
N ASP A 191 22.18 -9.43 -28.44
CA ASP A 191 22.23 -9.38 -29.91
C ASP A 191 21.87 -7.96 -30.41
N THR A 192 22.76 -7.50 -31.28
CA THR A 192 22.58 -6.47 -32.31
C THR A 192 22.63 -4.99 -31.88
N GLU A 193 23.85 -4.46 -31.95
CA GLU A 193 24.10 -3.10 -32.45
C GLU A 193 23.40 -2.93 -33.80
N GLU A 194 22.25 -2.27 -33.86
CA GLU A 194 21.76 -1.48 -35.00
C GLU A 194 20.31 -1.01 -34.74
N GLY A 195 20.13 0.22 -34.25
CA GLY A 195 18.79 0.84 -34.16
C GLY A 195 18.61 2.08 -33.28
N GLY A 196 18.88 3.28 -33.81
CA GLY A 196 18.05 4.48 -33.55
C GLY A 196 18.39 5.40 -32.36
N GLY A 197 19.21 6.43 -32.61
CA GLY A 197 19.78 7.40 -31.65
C GLY A 197 18.86 8.44 -30.96
N VAL A 198 17.56 8.16 -30.74
CA VAL A 198 16.67 9.04 -29.93
C VAL A 198 15.79 8.23 -28.98
N ILE A 199 15.37 7.03 -29.40
CA ILE A 199 14.59 6.11 -28.57
C ILE A 199 15.49 5.49 -27.48
N SER A 200 16.76 5.18 -27.80
CA SER A 200 17.72 4.66 -26.84
C SER A 200 18.07 5.64 -25.72
N SER A 201 18.21 6.94 -26.04
CA SER A 201 18.57 7.97 -25.06
C SER A 201 17.40 8.30 -24.11
N SER A 202 16.17 8.31 -24.62
CA SER A 202 14.95 8.49 -23.81
C SER A 202 14.74 7.30 -22.88
N LYS A 203 14.91 6.06 -23.38
CA LYS A 203 14.87 4.84 -22.57
C LYS A 203 15.94 4.81 -21.48
N ALA A 204 17.17 5.22 -21.79
CA ALA A 204 18.27 5.30 -20.82
C ALA A 204 17.99 6.29 -19.68
N ARG A 205 17.35 7.44 -19.99
CA ARG A 205 16.95 8.43 -18.99
C ARG A 205 15.85 7.93 -18.07
N ILE A 206 14.80 7.30 -18.64
CA ILE A 206 13.71 6.68 -17.86
C ILE A 206 14.28 5.61 -16.92
N LYS A 207 15.19 4.77 -17.43
CA LYS A 207 15.88 3.74 -16.65
C LYS A 207 16.69 4.32 -15.49
N GLN A 208 17.44 5.40 -15.73
CA GLN A 208 18.21 6.06 -14.68
C GLN A 208 17.33 6.73 -13.62
N ALA A 209 16.23 7.37 -14.03
CA ALA A 209 15.25 7.96 -13.12
C ALA A 209 14.58 6.90 -12.24
N PHE A 210 14.26 5.74 -12.81
CA PHE A 210 13.70 4.61 -12.06
C PHE A 210 14.66 4.08 -11.00
N TYR A 211 15.90 3.75 -11.36
CA TYR A 211 16.84 3.21 -10.36
C TYR A 211 17.10 4.19 -9.23
N ARG A 212 17.18 5.49 -9.54
CA ARG A 212 17.27 6.53 -8.53
C ARG A 212 16.04 6.55 -7.61
N ALA A 213 14.83 6.47 -8.17
CA ALA A 213 13.60 6.41 -7.39
C ALA A 213 13.56 5.17 -6.48
N GLN A 214 14.01 4.01 -6.98
CA GLN A 214 14.06 2.76 -6.23
C GLN A 214 15.07 2.80 -5.08
N ASP A 215 16.28 3.32 -5.32
CA ASP A 215 17.31 3.47 -4.30
C ASP A 215 16.87 4.46 -3.21
N GLU A 216 16.33 5.62 -3.60
CA GLU A 216 15.81 6.60 -2.65
C GLU A 216 14.59 6.09 -1.88
N ALA A 217 13.69 5.34 -2.53
CA ALA A 217 12.55 4.68 -1.88
C ALA A 217 13.01 3.64 -0.85
N ARG A 218 14.09 2.91 -1.13
CA ARG A 218 14.69 1.96 -0.19
C ARG A 218 15.27 2.68 1.02
N ASP A 219 15.91 3.83 0.84
CA ASP A 219 16.41 4.66 1.95
C ASP A 219 15.26 5.24 2.79
N MET A 220 14.19 5.70 2.13
CA MET A 220 12.94 6.11 2.80
C MET A 220 12.33 4.97 3.61
N PHE A 221 12.27 3.76 3.04
CA PHE A 221 11.82 2.56 3.74
C PHE A 221 12.67 2.28 4.99
N GLN A 222 13.99 2.35 4.88
CA GLN A 222 14.88 2.15 6.03
C GLN A 222 14.65 3.20 7.13
N ARG A 223 14.35 4.45 6.74
CA ARG A 223 14.02 5.53 7.68
C ARG A 223 12.69 5.30 8.38
N VAL A 224 11.64 4.94 7.65
CA VAL A 224 10.30 4.64 8.19
C VAL A 224 10.35 3.41 9.09
N ARG A 225 11.03 2.34 8.67
CA ARG A 225 11.21 1.13 9.47
C ARG A 225 11.90 1.44 10.80
N ARG A 226 13.00 2.20 10.78
CA ARG A 226 13.71 2.61 12.01
C ARG A 226 12.80 3.43 12.93
N SER A 227 12.04 4.37 12.38
CA SER A 227 11.07 5.16 13.16
C SER A 227 9.93 4.32 13.75
N PHE A 228 9.50 3.26 13.06
CA PHE A 228 8.47 2.34 13.53
C PHE A 228 8.99 1.41 14.62
N ASP A 229 10.18 0.85 14.45
CA ASP A 229 10.86 0.05 15.48
C ASP A 229 11.06 0.89 16.75
N ASP A 230 11.44 2.16 16.63
CA ASP A 230 11.57 3.09 17.76
C ASP A 230 10.21 3.40 18.42
N PHE A 231 9.12 3.49 17.65
CA PHE A 231 7.76 3.72 18.17
C PHE A 231 7.21 2.49 18.91
N ILE A 232 7.43 1.29 18.39
CA ILE A 232 6.98 0.03 19.01
C ILE A 232 7.76 -0.30 20.29
N ASN A 233 9.03 0.10 20.36
CA ASN A 233 9.90 -0.16 21.52
C ASN A 233 9.91 0.98 22.56
N ARG A 234 9.07 2.00 22.42
CA ARG A 234 8.92 3.07 23.40
C ARG A 234 7.83 2.69 24.40
N ASP A 235 8.27 2.29 25.60
CA ASP A 235 7.43 1.93 26.76
C ASP A 235 6.37 2.98 27.11
#